data_AF-A0AAV1N2Z1-F1
#
_entry.id   AF-A0AAV1N2Z1-F1
#
_cell.length_a   1.000
_cell.length_b   1.000
_cell.length_c   1.000
_cell.angle_alpha   90.00
_cell.angle_beta   90.00
_cell.angle_gamma   90.00
#
_symmetry.space_group_name_H-M   'P 1'
#
loop_
_entity.id
_entity.type
_entity.pdbx_description
1 polymer ?
#
loop_
_entity_poly.entity_id
_entity_poly.type
_entity_poly.pdbx_seq_one_letter_code
_entity_poly.pdbx_strand_id
1 'polypeptide(L)'
;MDLVPHLRSFKQVSKNFSEVFQKLVPGGKATLVMKKGDAEGSQSQDEGEGGGDGERGSGSQSSVPSVDQFTGVGIRVRLHLSLGVLSAKLMMTHH
;
A
#
# COMPACT_ATOMS: atom_id res chain seq x y z
N MET A 1 0.53 22.48 9.10
CA MET A 1 1.64 21.56 8.83
C MET A 1 1.37 20.93 7.48
N ASP A 2 2.17 21.23 6.46
CA ASP A 2 1.96 20.67 5.12
C ASP A 2 2.09 19.14 5.15
N LEU A 3 0.99 18.46 4.85
CA LEU A 3 0.85 17.00 4.93
C LEU A 3 1.32 16.26 3.67
N VAL A 4 1.47 17.00 2.56
CA VAL A 4 1.92 16.51 1.25
C VAL A 4 3.27 15.75 1.29
N PRO A 5 4.28 16.13 2.12
CA PRO A 5 5.53 15.39 2.22
C PRO A 5 5.35 13.95 2.73
N HIS A 6 4.45 13.72 3.68
CA HIS A 6 4.32 12.42 4.37
C HIS A 6 3.77 11.31 3.46
N LEU A 7 2.76 11.62 2.64
CA LEU A 7 2.24 10.69 1.63
C LEU A 7 3.25 10.41 0.51
N ARG A 8 4.01 11.44 0.10
CA ARG A 8 5.08 11.28 -0.88
C ARG A 8 6.17 10.35 -0.35
N SER A 9 6.59 10.55 0.90
CA SER A 9 7.54 9.67 1.58
C SER A 9 7.02 8.23 1.67
N PHE A 10 5.76 8.03 2.09
CA PHE A 10 5.18 6.68 2.15
C PHE A 10 5.18 5.98 0.80
N LYS A 11 4.77 6.68 -0.28
CA LYS A 11 4.79 6.12 -1.64
C LYS A 11 6.19 5.69 -2.06
N GLN A 12 7.20 6.51 -1.80
CA GLN A 12 8.58 6.19 -2.14
C GLN A 12 9.12 5.01 -1.31
N VAL A 13 8.88 5.01 -0.01
CA VAL A 13 9.29 3.92 0.89
C VAL A 13 8.61 2.61 0.50
N SER A 14 7.32 2.64 0.16
CA SER A 14 6.56 1.46 -0.29
C SER A 14 7.12 0.87 -1.59
N LYS A 15 7.48 1.74 -2.55
CA LYS A 15 8.12 1.32 -3.80
C LYS A 15 9.48 0.66 -3.53
N ASN A 16 10.35 1.33 -2.77
CA ASN A 16 11.68 0.81 -2.46
C ASN A 16 11.62 -0.51 -1.66
N PHE A 17 10.71 -0.60 -0.69
CA PHE A 17 10.47 -1.82 0.07
C PHE A 17 10.13 -3.00 -0.85
N SER A 18 9.19 -2.80 -1.79
CA SER A 18 8.76 -3.85 -2.71
C SER A 18 9.90 -4.31 -3.63
N GLU A 19 10.69 -3.36 -4.14
CA GLU A 19 11.86 -3.65 -4.99
C GLU A 19 12.96 -4.41 -4.24
N VAL A 20 13.29 -3.98 -3.02
CA VAL A 20 14.29 -4.66 -2.18
C VAL A 20 13.79 -6.05 -1.79
N PHE A 21 12.52 -6.19 -1.41
CA PHE A 21 11.94 -7.49 -1.06
C PHE A 21 12.04 -8.47 -2.22
N GLN A 22 11.67 -8.06 -3.44
CA GLN A 22 11.73 -8.93 -4.62
C GLN A 22 13.16 -9.34 -4.97
N LYS A 23 14.15 -8.46 -4.75
CA LYS A 23 15.58 -8.81 -4.92
C LYS A 23 16.03 -9.87 -3.90
N LEU A 24 15.51 -9.84 -2.67
CA LEU A 24 15.87 -10.77 -1.60
C LEU A 24 15.08 -12.08 -1.67
N VAL A 25 13.86 -12.05 -2.19
CA VAL A 25 12.95 -13.20 -2.24
C VAL A 25 12.48 -13.39 -3.68
N PRO A 26 13.22 -14.16 -4.50
CA PRO A 26 12.85 -14.44 -5.88
C PRO A 26 11.45 -15.07 -5.97
N GLY A 27 10.58 -14.50 -6.80
CA GLY A 27 9.18 -14.96 -6.95
C GLY A 27 8.23 -14.49 -5.84
N GLY A 28 8.73 -13.85 -4.79
CA GLY A 28 7.91 -13.23 -3.75
C GLY A 28 7.43 -11.82 -4.12
N LYS A 29 6.30 -11.40 -3.55
CA LYS A 29 5.78 -10.03 -3.61
C LYS A 29 5.51 -9.53 -2.20
N ALA A 30 5.94 -8.32 -1.85
CA ALA A 30 5.57 -7.66 -0.60
C ALA A 30 5.10 -6.24 -0.88
N THR A 31 4.14 -5.76 -0.08
CA THR A 31 3.52 -4.43 -0.23
C THR A 31 3.32 -3.79 1.15
N LEU A 32 3.62 -2.48 1.26
CA LEU A 32 3.20 -1.66 2.40
C LEU A 32 1.80 -1.09 2.15
N VAL A 33 0.96 -1.10 3.18
CA VAL A 33 -0.45 -0.67 3.10
C VAL A 33 -0.73 0.28 4.27
N MET A 34 -1.29 1.47 4.04
CA MET A 34 -1.75 2.32 5.14
C MET A 34 -3.13 1.87 5.60
N LYS A 35 -3.34 1.74 6.92
CA LYS A 35 -4.64 1.45 7.52
C LYS A 35 -5.34 2.76 7.83
N LYS A 36 -6.57 2.94 7.35
CA LYS A 36 -7.45 4.04 7.80
C LYS A 36 -8.12 3.65 9.11
N GLY A 37 -8.37 4.62 10.00
CA GLY A 37 -9.24 4.41 11.16
C GLY A 37 -10.64 3.99 10.73
N ASP A 38 -11.38 3.31 11.61
CA ASP A 38 -12.77 2.90 11.37
C ASP A 38 -13.68 4.13 11.26
N ALA A 39 -13.74 4.72 10.06
CA ALA A 39 -14.98 5.26 9.56
C ALA A 39 -15.73 4.05 8.98
N GLU A 40 -16.77 3.60 9.70
CA GLU A 40 -17.73 2.57 9.30
C GLU A 40 -17.84 2.42 7.77
N GLY A 41 -17.42 1.26 7.24
CA GLY A 41 -17.86 0.79 5.94
C GLY A 41 -17.15 1.33 4.68
N SER A 42 -15.82 1.24 4.57
CA SER A 42 -15.17 1.40 3.26
C SER A 42 -14.10 0.33 2.98
N GLN A 43 -14.61 -0.73 2.35
CA GLN A 43 -14.02 -1.50 1.25
C GLN A 43 -12.53 -1.83 1.33
N SER A 44 -12.27 -3.13 1.41
CA SER A 44 -11.13 -3.81 0.80
C SER A 44 -10.75 -3.16 -0.53
N GLN A 45 -9.74 -2.29 -0.53
CA GLN A 45 -9.02 -1.94 -1.74
C GLN A 45 -8.16 -3.15 -2.12
N ASP A 46 -8.81 -4.08 -2.81
CA ASP A 46 -8.19 -4.82 -3.90
C ASP A 46 -7.90 -3.81 -5.00
N GLU A 47 -6.72 -3.19 -4.95
CA GLU A 47 -6.20 -2.46 -6.11
C GLU A 47 -5.20 -3.37 -6.80
N GLY A 48 -5.63 -3.78 -7.99
CA GLY A 48 -4.94 -4.64 -8.92
C GLY A 48 -3.59 -4.10 -9.36
N GLU A 49 -2.93 -4.99 -10.08
CA GLU A 49 -1.56 -4.91 -10.54
C GLU A 49 -1.34 -3.79 -11.58
N GLY A 50 -0.08 -3.34 -11.67
CA GLY A 50 0.52 -3.00 -12.95
C GLY A 50 0.48 -1.51 -13.35
N GLY A 51 1.67 -1.01 -13.74
CA GLY A 51 1.80 0.30 -14.37
C GLY A 51 1.16 0.36 -15.77
N GLY A 52 0.84 1.58 -16.18
CA GLY A 52 0.38 1.92 -17.52
C GLY A 52 0.01 3.39 -17.58
N ASP A 53 0.83 4.16 -18.30
CA ASP A 53 0.57 5.54 -18.70
C ASP A 53 -0.74 5.60 -19.52
N GLY A 54 -1.62 6.54 -19.19
CA GLY A 54 -2.95 6.63 -19.79
C GLY A 54 -3.79 7.77 -19.22
N GLU A 55 -3.57 8.97 -19.75
CA GLU A 55 -4.42 10.14 -19.56
C GLU A 55 -5.86 9.87 -20.00
N ARG A 56 -6.84 9.94 -19.09
CA ARG A 56 -8.23 10.40 -19.36
C ARG A 56 -8.82 11.04 -18.10
N GLY A 57 -9.12 12.32 -18.19
CA GLY A 57 -9.73 13.10 -17.11
C GLY A 57 -11.18 12.74 -16.84
N SER A 58 -11.57 12.82 -15.56
CA SER A 58 -12.93 13.14 -15.14
C SER A 58 -12.88 13.70 -13.72
N GLY A 59 -13.56 14.83 -13.51
CA GLY A 59 -13.54 15.61 -12.30
C GLY A 59 -14.03 14.83 -11.08
N SER A 60 -13.14 14.68 -10.12
CA SER A 60 -13.46 14.69 -8.70
C SER A 60 -12.37 15.55 -8.10
N GLN A 61 -12.73 16.57 -7.32
CA GLN A 61 -11.76 17.32 -6.54
C GLN A 61 -11.03 16.28 -5.67
N SER A 62 -9.85 15.85 -6.13
CA SER A 62 -9.03 14.85 -5.47
C SER A 62 -8.40 15.56 -4.28
N SER A 63 -9.17 15.74 -3.21
CA SER A 63 -8.63 16.12 -1.92
C SER A 63 -7.61 15.04 -1.59
N VAL A 64 -6.33 15.38 -1.69
CA VAL A 64 -5.23 14.50 -1.35
C VAL A 64 -5.55 13.94 0.03
N PRO A 65 -5.74 12.61 0.18
CA PRO A 65 -6.20 12.03 1.44
C PRO A 65 -5.26 12.45 2.56
N SER A 66 -5.79 13.06 3.64
CA SER A 66 -4.96 13.47 4.78
C SER A 66 -4.26 12.24 5.38
N VAL A 67 -3.04 12.42 5.90
CA VAL A 67 -2.33 11.35 6.62
C VAL A 67 -3.01 11.05 7.97
N ASP A 68 -3.71 12.03 8.54
CA ASP A 68 -4.34 11.94 9.86
C ASP A 68 -5.44 10.88 9.92
N GLN A 69 -5.97 10.49 8.76
CA GLN A 69 -6.97 9.43 8.67
C GLN A 69 -6.36 8.03 8.85
N PHE A 70 -5.03 7.90 8.78
CA PHE A 70 -4.34 6.62 8.89
C PHE A 70 -3.93 6.34 10.34
N THR A 71 -4.32 5.17 10.83
CA THR A 71 -4.08 4.71 12.21
C THR A 71 -2.98 3.66 12.31
N GLY A 72 -2.40 3.27 11.17
CA GLY A 72 -1.35 2.28 11.15
C GLY A 72 -0.79 2.00 9.76
N VAL A 73 0.25 1.17 9.74
CA VAL A 73 0.91 0.68 8.54
C VAL A 73 0.95 -0.84 8.60
N GLY A 74 0.75 -1.43 7.44
CA GLY A 74 0.67 -2.85 7.26
C GLY A 74 1.66 -3.38 6.24
N ILE A 75 2.14 -4.61 6.46
CA ILE A 75 2.95 -5.37 5.51
C ILE A 75 2.12 -6.56 5.04
N ARG A 76 1.95 -6.69 3.73
CA ARG A 76 1.34 -7.86 3.10
C ARG A 76 2.37 -8.55 2.22
N VAL A 77 2.61 -9.82 2.47
CA VAL A 77 3.58 -10.65 1.77
C VAL A 77 2.87 -11.81 1.08
N ARG A 78 3.31 -12.14 -0.13
CA ARG A 78 2.95 -13.34 -0.86
C ARG A 78 4.22 -14.03 -1.33
N LEU A 79 4.37 -15.29 -0.96
CA LEU A 79 5.49 -16.14 -1.32
C LEU A 79 5.02 -17.21 -2.29
N HIS A 80 5.69 -17.33 -3.43
CA HIS A 80 5.51 -18.46 -4.34
C HIS A 80 6.45 -19.59 -3.90
N LEU A 81 5.88 -20.65 -3.34
CA LEU A 81 6.58 -21.87 -2.99
C LEU A 81 6.24 -22.94 -4.03
N SER A 82 7.05 -23.99 -4.14
CA SER A 82 6.78 -25.10 -5.07
C SER A 82 5.44 -25.80 -4.81
N LEU A 83 4.96 -25.76 -3.55
CA LEU A 83 3.70 -26.36 -3.11
C LEU A 83 2.50 -25.41 -3.24
N GLY A 84 2.70 -24.16 -3.67
CA GLY A 84 1.64 -23.16 -3.81
C GLY A 84 2.01 -21.80 -3.22
N VAL A 85 1.00 -20.95 -3.00
CA VAL A 85 1.19 -19.56 -2.56
C VAL A 85 0.92 -19.43 -1.06
N LEU A 86 1.88 -18.90 -0.31
CA LEU A 86 1.70 -18.52 1.09
C LEU A 86 1.51 -17.01 1.19
N SER A 87 0.41 -16.56 1.81
CA SER A 87 0.13 -15.14 2.05
C SER A 87 0.17 -14.84 3.54
N ALA A 88 0.83 -13.75 3.92
CA ALA A 88 0.92 -13.27 5.30
C ALA A 88 0.63 -11.77 5.37
N LYS A 89 0.03 -11.33 6.47
CA LYS A 89 -0.34 -9.93 6.72
C LYS A 89 -0.01 -9.56 8.16
N LEU A 90 0.85 -8.55 8.35
CA LEU A 90 1.22 -7.99 9.65
C LEU A 90 0.81 -6.52 9.71
N MET A 91 -0.03 -6.14 10.69
CA MET A 91 -0.48 -4.77 10.89
C MET A 91 0.15 -4.17 12.14
N MET A 92 0.68 -2.95 12.04
CA MET A 92 1.12 -2.14 13.19
C MET A 92 0.22 -0.92 13.30
N THR A 93 -0.47 -0.79 14.43
CA THR A 93 -1.38 0.32 14.73
C THR A 93 -0.96 1.03 16.01
N HIS A 94 -1.14 2.35 16.08
CA HIS A 94 -1.01 3.07 17.34
C HIS A 94 -2.38 3.07 18.04
N HIS A 95 -2.40 2.75 19.34
CA HIS A 95 -3.60 2.84 20.19
C HIS A 95 -3.77 4.24 20.76
#